data_AF-A0A380TQC8-F1
#
_entry.id   AF-A0A380TQC8-F1
#
_cell.length_a   1.000
_cell.length_b   1.000
_cell.length_c   1.000
_cell.angle_alpha   90.00
_cell.angle_beta   90.00
_cell.angle_gamma   90.00
#
_symmetry.space_group_name_H-M   'P 1'
#
loop_
_entity.id
_entity.type
_entity.pdbx_description
1 polymer ?
#
loop_
_entity_poly.entity_id
_entity_poly.type
_entity_poly.pdbx_seq_one_letter_code
_entity_poly.pdbx_strand_id
1 'polypeptide(L)'
;MKILLISYLCIILSGCYVKTNGTIGLDWNMRNINDSMFYHQVSICFSEQKQIAKSNVKYTEKIDTDILNKCIKNTDYKFVSDPEYRIIK
;
A
#
# COMPACT_ATOMS: atom_id res chain seq x y z
N MET A 1 -16.71 -17.62 -45.01
CA MET A 1 -16.33 -18.16 -43.67
C MET A 1 -15.07 -17.55 -43.05
N LYS A 2 -14.38 -16.58 -43.69
CA LYS A 2 -13.14 -15.98 -43.14
C LYS A 2 -13.34 -14.64 -42.41
N ILE A 3 -14.43 -13.90 -42.69
CA ILE A 3 -14.68 -12.55 -42.12
C ILE A 3 -15.25 -12.62 -40.70
N LEU A 4 -16.02 -13.67 -40.37
CA LEU A 4 -16.63 -13.88 -39.03
C LEU A 4 -15.61 -14.23 -37.93
N LEU A 5 -14.44 -14.76 -38.30
CA LEU A 5 -13.37 -15.11 -37.35
C LEU A 5 -12.59 -13.87 -36.90
N ILE A 6 -12.50 -12.83 -37.74
CA ILE A 6 -11.77 -11.60 -37.44
C ILE A 6 -12.54 -10.72 -36.45
N SER A 7 -13.87 -10.64 -36.59
CA SER A 7 -14.72 -9.87 -35.66
C SER A 7 -14.75 -10.48 -34.25
N TYR A 8 -14.68 -11.81 -34.14
CA TYR A 8 -14.63 -12.50 -32.85
C TYR A 8 -13.31 -12.25 -32.11
N LEU A 9 -12.18 -12.13 -32.84
CA LEU A 9 -10.88 -11.83 -32.25
C LEU A 9 -10.83 -10.41 -31.65
N CYS A 10 -11.49 -9.43 -32.27
CA CYS A 10 -11.55 -8.05 -31.77
C CYS A 10 -12.32 -7.93 -30.45
N ILE A 11 -13.34 -8.74 -30.22
CA ILE A 11 -14.16 -8.71 -28.99
C ILE A 11 -13.40 -9.30 -27.79
N ILE A 12 -12.51 -10.27 -28.03
CA ILE A 12 -11.65 -10.85 -26.99
C ILE A 12 -10.50 -9.87 -26.61
N LEU A 13 -10.12 -8.98 -27.54
CA LEU A 13 -9.10 -7.95 -27.33
C LEU A 13 -9.66 -6.68 -26.67
N SER A 14 -10.95 -6.40 -26.78
CA SER A 14 -11.63 -5.38 -25.97
C SER A 14 -12.04 -5.96 -24.62
N GLY A 15 -11.06 -6.37 -23.80
CA GLY A 15 -11.31 -6.66 -22.40
C GLY A 15 -11.96 -5.43 -21.75
N CYS A 16 -13.26 -5.50 -21.48
CA CYS A 16 -13.99 -4.48 -20.76
C CYS A 16 -13.48 -4.41 -19.33
N TYR A 17 -12.54 -3.49 -19.06
CA TYR A 17 -12.14 -3.13 -17.70
C TYR A 17 -13.23 -2.26 -17.08
N VAL A 18 -14.21 -2.89 -16.44
CA VAL A 18 -15.20 -2.16 -15.61
C VAL A 18 -14.56 -1.94 -14.25
N LYS A 19 -14.10 -0.71 -14.01
CA LYS A 19 -13.47 -0.29 -12.76
C LYS A 19 -14.53 0.14 -11.75
N THR A 20 -15.09 -0.81 -11.01
CA THR A 20 -15.89 -0.53 -9.81
C THR A 20 -15.71 -1.65 -8.79
N ASN A 21 -15.24 -1.30 -7.59
CA ASN A 21 -15.17 -2.11 -6.37
C ASN A 21 -14.33 -3.40 -6.41
N GLY A 22 -13.02 -3.26 -6.15
CA GLY A 22 -12.44 -4.03 -5.04
C GLY A 22 -11.54 -5.24 -5.33
N THR A 23 -11.32 -5.72 -6.56
CA THR A 23 -10.42 -6.88 -6.74
C THR A 23 -9.63 -6.87 -8.06
N ILE A 24 -8.31 -6.72 -7.90
CA ILE A 24 -7.16 -7.21 -8.68
C ILE A 24 -7.24 -7.05 -10.21
N GLY A 25 -6.86 -5.86 -10.68
CA GLY A 25 -6.20 -5.73 -11.98
C GLY A 25 -4.70 -5.92 -11.78
N LEU A 26 -4.11 -6.93 -12.42
CA LEU A 26 -2.67 -6.94 -12.70
C LEU A 26 -2.41 -5.84 -13.74
N ASP A 27 -2.33 -4.61 -13.27
CA ASP A 27 -1.87 -3.48 -14.05
C ASP A 27 -0.35 -3.63 -14.23
N TRP A 28 0.07 -4.18 -15.38
CA TRP A 28 1.49 -4.25 -15.74
C TRP A 28 2.11 -2.86 -15.97
N ASN A 29 1.31 -1.78 -15.92
CA ASN A 29 1.71 -0.39 -16.03
C ASN A 29 1.79 0.32 -14.66
N MET A 30 1.92 -0.44 -13.59
CA MET A 30 2.10 0.06 -12.23
C MET A 30 3.55 0.56 -11.99
N ARG A 31 4.08 1.36 -12.91
CA ARG A 31 5.41 2.00 -12.79
C ARG A 31 5.46 3.04 -11.67
N ASN A 32 4.29 3.50 -11.22
CA ASN A 32 4.11 4.66 -10.37
C ASN A 32 3.30 4.34 -9.08
N ILE A 33 3.33 3.11 -8.55
CA ILE A 33 2.81 2.84 -7.18
C ILE A 33 3.38 3.87 -6.21
N ASN A 34 4.69 4.12 -6.29
CA ASN A 34 5.37 5.06 -5.41
C ASN A 34 4.92 6.53 -5.58
N ASP A 35 4.22 6.88 -6.67
CA ASP A 35 3.73 8.25 -6.93
C ASP A 35 2.32 8.49 -6.39
N SER A 36 1.62 7.46 -5.88
CA SER A 36 0.33 7.73 -5.25
C SER A 36 0.58 8.51 -3.96
N MET A 37 -0.16 9.61 -3.79
CA MET A 37 -0.11 10.47 -2.59
C MET A 37 -0.20 9.65 -1.29
N PHE A 38 -0.98 8.57 -1.31
CA PHE A 38 -1.09 7.64 -0.19
C PHE A 38 0.23 6.92 0.12
N TYR A 39 0.93 6.38 -0.89
CA TYR A 39 2.22 5.70 -0.68
C TYR A 39 3.29 6.67 -0.16
N HIS A 40 3.27 7.92 -0.65
CA HIS A 40 4.14 8.98 -0.15
C HIS A 40 3.86 9.30 1.33
N GLN A 41 2.59 9.43 1.72
CA GLN A 41 2.18 9.67 3.10
C GLN A 41 2.55 8.51 4.03
N VAL A 42 2.34 7.26 3.59
CA VAL A 42 2.75 6.06 4.33
C VAL A 42 4.27 6.04 4.54
N SER A 43 5.05 6.38 3.50
CA SER A 43 6.51 6.43 3.57
C SER A 43 7.01 7.46 4.59
N ILE A 44 6.43 8.67 4.59
CA ILE A 44 6.74 9.71 5.59
C ILE A 44 6.40 9.22 6.99
N CYS A 45 5.17 8.74 7.20
CA CYS A 45 4.73 8.20 8.49
C CYS A 45 5.69 7.13 8.99
N PHE A 46 6.00 6.14 8.15
CA PHE A 46 6.86 5.03 8.53
C PHE A 46 8.26 5.51 8.92
N SER A 47 8.86 6.39 8.12
CA SER A 47 10.19 6.94 8.40
C SER A 47 10.25 7.68 9.73
N GLU A 48 9.29 8.58 9.99
CA GLU A 48 9.21 9.35 11.24
C GLU A 48 8.98 8.47 12.45
N GLN A 49 7.97 7.59 12.40
CA GLN A 49 7.61 6.75 13.54
C GLN A 49 8.69 5.71 13.84
N LYS A 50 9.41 5.22 12.82
CA LYS A 50 10.58 4.35 12.98
C LYS A 50 11.72 5.04 13.73
N GLN A 51 12.03 6.29 13.39
CA GLN A 51 13.06 7.05 14.11
C GLN A 51 12.67 7.24 15.58
N ILE A 52 11.42 7.61 15.83
CA ILE A 52 10.88 7.76 17.18
C ILE A 52 10.98 6.44 17.95
N ALA A 53 10.58 5.32 17.35
CA ALA A 53 10.62 4.01 17.99
C ALA A 53 12.05 3.59 18.36
N LYS A 54 13.03 3.82 17.47
CA LYS A 54 14.45 3.54 17.76
C LYS A 54 14.99 4.29 18.97
N SER A 55 14.44 5.46 19.28
CA SER A 55 14.84 6.27 20.44
C SER A 55 14.09 5.93 21.73
N ASN A 56 12.96 5.21 21.64
CA ASN A 56 12.07 5.00 22.79
C ASN A 56 12.06 3.56 23.31
N VAL A 57 12.33 2.57 22.45
CA VAL A 57 12.27 1.15 22.84
C VAL A 57 13.45 0.36 22.29
N LYS A 58 13.65 -0.85 22.80
CA LYS A 58 14.58 -1.82 22.20
C LYS A 58 14.02 -2.23 20.83
N TYR A 59 14.50 -1.56 19.79
CA TYR A 59 14.00 -1.72 18.43
C TYR A 59 14.22 -3.14 17.90
N THR A 60 13.21 -3.68 17.20
CA THR A 60 13.25 -5.00 16.56
C THR A 60 12.56 -4.94 15.20
N GLU A 61 12.82 -5.92 14.34
CA GLU A 61 12.15 -6.06 13.04
C GLU A 61 10.62 -6.22 13.17
N LYS A 62 10.15 -6.81 14.27
CA LYS A 62 8.72 -6.91 14.57
C LYS A 62 8.08 -5.54 14.76
N ILE A 63 8.76 -4.64 15.47
CA ILE A 63 8.32 -3.25 15.68
C ILE A 63 8.32 -2.49 14.35
N ASP A 64 9.35 -2.71 13.52
CA ASP A 64 9.43 -2.13 12.18
C ASP A 64 8.19 -2.48 11.33
N THR A 65 7.88 -3.78 11.26
CA THR A 65 6.72 -4.30 10.52
C THR A 65 5.40 -3.78 11.08
N ASP A 66 5.26 -3.71 12.41
CA ASP A 66 4.05 -3.20 13.06
C ASP A 66 3.83 -1.70 12.78
N ILE A 67 4.88 -0.88 12.87
CA ILE A 67 4.80 0.55 12.54
C ILE A 67 4.39 0.74 11.08
N LEU A 68 4.97 -0.03 10.15
CA LEU A 68 4.58 0.03 8.74
C LEU A 68 3.09 -0.29 8.56
N ASN A 69 2.61 -1.38 9.19
CA ASN A 69 1.21 -1.78 9.13
C ASN A 69 0.28 -0.71 9.72
N LYS A 70 0.68 -0.06 10.83
CA LYS A 70 -0.09 1.03 11.44
C LYS A 70 -0.12 2.27 10.55
N CYS A 71 0.99 2.64 9.90
CA CYS A 71 1.06 3.74 8.93
C CYS A 71 0.24 3.48 7.66
N ILE A 72 0.19 2.23 7.17
CA ILE A 72 -0.68 1.85 6.04
C ILE A 72 -2.17 2.02 6.42
N LYS A 73 -2.55 1.68 7.66
CA LYS A 73 -3.93 1.82 8.14
C LYS A 73 -4.30 3.27 8.46
N ASN A 74 -3.36 4.05 8.98
CA ASN A 74 -3.53 5.44 9.36
C ASN A 74 -2.20 6.19 9.22
N THR A 75 -2.11 7.08 8.23
CA THR A 75 -0.91 7.86 7.94
C THR A 75 -0.56 8.89 9.03
N ASP A 76 -1.49 9.19 9.94
CA ASP A 76 -1.27 10.08 11.08
C ASP A 76 -0.88 9.33 12.37
N TYR A 77 -0.56 8.03 12.27
CA TYR A 77 -0.15 7.20 13.40
C TYR A 77 1.02 7.83 14.19
N LYS A 78 0.94 7.77 15.52
CA LYS A 78 1.97 8.27 16.45
C LYS A 78 2.41 7.17 17.41
N PHE A 79 3.66 6.73 17.27
CA PHE A 79 4.27 5.66 18.06
C PHE A 79 4.22 5.94 19.57
N VAL A 80 4.51 7.17 19.99
CA VAL A 80 4.53 7.57 21.41
C VAL A 80 3.15 7.49 22.09
N SER A 81 2.08 7.57 21.30
CA SER A 81 0.71 7.50 21.81
C SER A 81 0.17 6.07 21.81
N ASP A 82 0.91 5.14 21.20
CA ASP A 82 0.49 3.76 21.06
C ASP A 82 0.53 3.05 22.42
N PRO A 83 -0.61 2.53 22.92
CA PRO A 83 -0.67 1.84 24.20
C PRO A 83 0.20 0.57 24.24
N GLU A 84 0.47 -0.08 23.10
CA GLU A 84 1.32 -1.27 23.00
C GLU A 84 2.79 -0.96 23.34
N TYR A 85 3.22 0.27 23.06
CA TYR A 85 4.59 0.74 23.25
C TYR A 85 4.72 1.80 24.35
N ARG A 86 3.66 1.99 25.16
CA ARG A 86 3.75 2.83 26.36
C ARG A 86 4.86 2.28 27.24
N ILE A 87 5.95 3.03 27.30
CA ILE A 87 6.99 2.84 28.29
C ILE A 87 6.27 3.03 29.63
N ILE A 88 6.11 1.95 30.39
CA ILE A 88 5.90 2.06 31.84
C ILE A 88 7.18 2.71 32.33
N LYS A 89 7.13 4.02 32.52
CA LYS A 89 8.22 4.80 33.10
C LYS A 89 8.46 4.32 34.53
#